data_AF-A0A1G2HR54-F1
#
_entry.id   AF-A0A1G2HR54-F1
#
_cell.length_a   1.000
_cell.length_b   1.000
_cell.length_c   1.000
_cell.angle_alpha   90.00
_cell.angle_beta   90.00
_cell.angle_gamma   90.00
#
_symmetry.space_group_name_H-M   'P 1'
#
loop_
_entity.id
_entity.type
_entity.pdbx_description
1 polymer ?
#
loop_
_entity_poly.entity_id
_entity_poly.type
_entity_poly.pdbx_seq_one_letter_code
_entity_poly.pdbx_strand_id
1 'polypeptide(L)'
;MILTCHIILAAAIAVKIPNAFLAVTLAFLSHYLLDFFPHIEYPIENIKNKQWSKSLPDFLNVFLDFFSGILIILLFLGTQPIIFIAAFFAILPDIMNYFYLIYQNEFLKINHDLHEKIHFLKNKKISELWRITSQALTIIISIILIYL
;
A
#
# COMPACT_ATOMS: atom_id res chain seq x y z
N MET A 1 6.95 0.77 -0.86
CA MET A 1 6.06 -0.07 -0.04
C MET A 1 5.87 -1.46 -0.64
N ILE A 2 5.14 -2.32 0.07
CA ILE A 2 4.59 -3.59 -0.43
C ILE A 2 3.06 -3.43 -0.44
N LEU A 3 2.50 -3.12 -1.61
CA LEU A 3 1.08 -2.85 -1.89
C LEU A 3 0.16 -3.91 -1.31
N THR A 4 0.58 -5.17 -1.39
CA THR A 4 -0.21 -6.32 -0.91
C THR A 4 -0.69 -6.13 0.53
N CYS A 5 0.15 -5.64 1.43
CA CYS A 5 -0.23 -5.45 2.84
C CYS A 5 -1.34 -4.40 2.99
N HIS A 6 -1.22 -3.29 2.27
CA HIS A 6 -2.21 -2.19 2.29
C HIS A 6 -3.54 -2.64 1.70
N ILE A 7 -3.48 -3.36 0.56
CA ILE A 7 -4.65 -3.92 -0.12
C ILE A 7 -5.43 -4.88 0.80
N ILE A 8 -4.73 -5.82 1.44
CA ILE A 8 -5.37 -6.85 2.30
C ILE A 8 -5.97 -6.20 3.56
N LEU A 9 -5.28 -5.27 4.21
CA LEU A 9 -5.82 -4.59 5.39
C LEU A 9 -7.06 -3.76 5.03
N ALA A 10 -7.01 -3.00 3.94
CA ALA A 10 -8.14 -2.23 3.44
C ALA A 10 -9.35 -3.11 3.12
N ALA A 11 -9.09 -4.27 2.54
CA ALA A 11 -10.11 -5.26 2.24
C ALA A 11 -10.74 -5.84 3.53
N ALA A 12 -9.93 -6.13 4.55
CA ALA A 12 -10.42 -6.55 5.87
C ALA A 12 -11.31 -5.49 6.53
N ILE A 13 -10.91 -4.21 6.45
CA ILE A 13 -11.72 -3.07 6.91
C ILE A 13 -13.06 -3.03 6.17
N ALA A 14 -13.06 -3.16 4.84
CA ALA A 14 -14.28 -3.14 4.04
C ALA A 14 -15.25 -4.28 4.35
N VAL A 15 -14.73 -5.47 4.67
CA VAL A 15 -15.55 -6.61 5.09
C VAL A 15 -16.21 -6.36 6.46
N LYS A 16 -15.52 -5.67 7.38
CA LYS A 16 -15.99 -5.50 8.76
C LYS A 16 -16.80 -4.25 9.02
N ILE A 17 -16.68 -3.23 8.17
CA ILE A 17 -17.35 -1.95 8.38
C ILE A 17 -18.54 -1.85 7.41
N PRO A 18 -19.80 -1.97 7.90
CA PRO A 18 -20.97 -1.95 7.02
C PRO A 18 -21.20 -0.60 6.34
N ASN A 19 -20.75 0.49 6.98
CA ASN A 19 -20.87 1.83 6.41
C ASN A 19 -19.76 2.05 5.38
N ALA A 20 -20.13 2.13 4.10
CA ALA A 20 -19.20 2.27 2.98
C ALA A 20 -18.28 3.51 3.09
N PHE A 21 -18.82 4.65 3.52
CA PHE A 21 -18.02 5.88 3.65
C PHE A 21 -16.97 5.75 4.74
N LEU A 22 -17.35 5.19 5.90
CA LEU A 22 -16.43 4.92 6.99
C LEU A 22 -15.38 3.88 6.60
N ALA A 23 -15.79 2.81 5.90
CA ALA A 23 -14.89 1.77 5.43
C ALA A 23 -13.79 2.33 4.51
N VAL A 24 -14.17 3.13 3.52
CA VAL A 24 -13.23 3.76 2.58
C VAL A 24 -12.32 4.76 3.30
N THR A 25 -12.86 5.56 4.21
CA THR A 25 -12.06 6.51 5.00
C THR A 25 -11.02 5.79 5.85
N LEU A 26 -11.42 4.73 6.57
CA LEU A 26 -10.51 3.93 7.37
C LEU A 26 -9.48 3.20 6.52
N ALA A 27 -9.87 2.69 5.33
CA ALA A 27 -8.94 2.08 4.39
C ALA A 27 -7.87 3.07 3.91
N PHE A 28 -8.26 4.29 3.53
CA PHE A 28 -7.31 5.36 3.17
C PHE A 28 -6.36 5.69 4.33
N LEU A 29 -6.88 5.88 5.54
CA LEU A 29 -6.05 6.20 6.71
C LEU A 29 -5.14 5.03 7.12
N SER A 30 -5.57 3.79 6.87
CA SER A 30 -4.77 2.59 7.18
C SER A 30 -3.46 2.56 6.41
N HIS A 31 -3.37 3.20 5.24
CA HIS A 31 -2.14 3.34 4.48
C HIS A 31 -1.02 3.97 5.32
N TYR A 32 -1.31 5.17 5.84
CA TYR A 32 -0.38 5.94 6.65
C TYR A 32 -0.06 5.24 7.97
N LEU A 33 -1.03 4.52 8.54
CA LEU A 33 -0.79 3.71 9.73
C LEU A 33 0.23 2.60 9.46
N LEU A 34 0.15 1.92 8.32
CA LEU A 34 1.10 0.87 7.96
C LEU A 34 2.47 1.43 7.60
N ASP A 35 2.53 2.56 6.90
CA ASP A 35 3.79 3.23 6.54
C ASP A 35 4.57 3.74 7.75
N PHE A 36 3.88 4.01 8.86
CA PHE A 36 4.55 4.33 10.11
C PHE A 36 5.43 3.17 10.60
N PHE A 37 5.03 1.92 10.37
CA PHE A 37 5.81 0.76 10.81
C PHE A 37 7.00 0.52 9.89
N PRO A 38 8.13 0.01 10.43
CA PRO A 38 9.29 -0.34 9.62
C PRO A 38 8.91 -1.43 8.62
N HIS A 39 9.25 -1.24 7.36
CA HIS A 39 8.89 -2.16 6.28
C HIS A 39 9.95 -2.13 5.17
N ILE A 40 9.88 -3.11 4.25
CA ILE A 40 10.77 -3.21 3.08
C ILE A 40 10.06 -2.65 1.84
N GLU A 41 10.85 -2.11 0.92
CA GLU A 41 10.39 -1.66 -0.39
C GLU A 41 11.31 -2.24 -1.48
N TYR A 42 10.73 -2.58 -2.63
CA TYR A 42 11.52 -2.85 -3.82
C TYR A 42 12.03 -1.54 -4.45
N PRO A 43 13.19 -1.56 -5.11
CA PRO A 43 13.73 -0.38 -5.78
C PRO A 43 12.88 0.00 -7.01
N ILE A 44 12.65 1.30 -7.17
CA ILE A 44 11.99 1.93 -8.34
C ILE A 44 12.85 3.03 -8.96
N GLU A 45 14.17 2.84 -8.93
CA GLU A 45 15.15 3.86 -9.30
C GLU A 45 15.11 4.23 -10.78
N ASN A 46 14.84 3.27 -11.68
CA ASN A 46 14.78 3.56 -13.11
C ASN A 46 13.57 4.46 -13.42
N ILE A 47 12.43 4.19 -12.78
CA ILE A 47 11.23 5.05 -12.87
C ILE A 47 11.53 6.44 -12.29
N LYS A 48 12.10 6.50 -11.08
CA LYS A 48 12.42 7.78 -10.40
C LYS A 48 13.38 8.64 -11.22
N ASN A 49 14.35 8.01 -11.88
CA ASN A 49 15.33 8.67 -12.74
C ASN A 49 14.85 8.85 -14.19
N LYS A 50 13.58 8.53 -14.49
CA LYS A 50 12.96 8.63 -15.83
C LYS A 50 13.71 7.83 -16.92
N GLN A 51 14.38 6.74 -16.52
CA GLN A 51 15.07 5.81 -17.41
C GLN A 51 14.10 4.76 -17.98
N TRP A 52 13.13 5.21 -18.78
CA TRP A 52 12.00 4.40 -19.27
C TRP A 52 12.41 3.12 -20.02
N SER A 53 13.55 3.13 -20.71
CA SER A 53 14.06 1.94 -21.41
C SER A 53 14.52 0.82 -20.47
N LYS A 54 14.78 1.15 -19.20
CA LYS A 54 15.24 0.21 -18.15
C LYS A 54 14.21 -0.01 -17.05
N SER A 55 13.06 0.64 -17.10
CA SER A 55 12.07 0.61 -16.01
C SER A 55 11.16 -0.62 -16.01
N LEU A 56 11.32 -1.55 -16.96
CA LEU A 56 10.50 -2.77 -17.01
C LEU A 56 10.55 -3.58 -15.71
N PRO A 57 11.72 -3.84 -15.08
CA PRO A 57 11.78 -4.56 -13.80
C PRO A 57 11.06 -3.81 -12.66
N ASP A 58 11.21 -2.49 -12.58
CA ASP A 58 10.53 -1.66 -11.59
C ASP A 58 9.00 -1.79 -11.73
N PHE A 59 8.49 -1.72 -12.97
CA PHE A 59 7.05 -1.91 -13.24
C PHE A 59 6.61 -3.32 -12.89
N LEU A 60 7.38 -4.35 -13.25
CA LEU A 60 7.04 -5.74 -12.94
C LEU A 60 6.93 -5.96 -11.43
N ASN A 61 7.86 -5.42 -10.63
CA ASN A 61 7.80 -5.52 -9.17
C ASN A 61 6.50 -4.89 -8.62
N VAL A 62 6.16 -3.68 -9.06
CA VAL A 62 4.93 -2.98 -8.65
C VAL A 62 3.68 -3.78 -9.05
N PHE A 63 3.61 -4.22 -10.30
CA PHE A 63 2.45 -4.93 -10.81
C PHE A 63 2.29 -6.30 -10.17
N LEU A 64 3.36 -7.07 -10.01
CA LEU A 64 3.30 -8.39 -9.37
C LEU A 64 2.79 -8.27 -7.92
N ASP A 65 3.28 -7.28 -7.18
CA ASP A 65 2.83 -6.99 -5.83
C ASP A 65 1.35 -6.58 -5.81
N PHE A 66 0.96 -5.59 -6.63
CA PHE A 66 -0.45 -5.18 -6.79
C PHE A 66 -1.38 -6.37 -7.10
N PHE A 67 -1.06 -7.15 -8.14
CA PHE A 67 -1.88 -8.27 -8.57
C PHE A 67 -1.89 -9.40 -7.54
N SER A 68 -0.84 -9.58 -6.75
CA SER A 68 -0.86 -10.56 -5.66
C SER A 68 -1.84 -10.18 -4.56
N GLY A 69 -1.94 -8.89 -4.19
CA GLY A 69 -2.97 -8.39 -3.29
C GLY A 69 -4.39 -8.58 -3.83
N ILE A 70 -4.61 -8.24 -5.11
CA ILE A 70 -5.91 -8.44 -5.78
C ILE A 70 -6.27 -9.93 -5.85
N LEU A 71 -5.31 -10.80 -6.16
CA LEU A 71 -5.52 -12.25 -6.21
C LEU A 71 -5.95 -12.78 -4.83
N ILE A 72 -5.31 -12.32 -3.75
CA ILE A 72 -5.69 -12.71 -2.38
C ILE A 72 -7.13 -12.26 -2.05
N ILE A 73 -7.52 -11.04 -2.43
CA ILE A 73 -8.92 -10.60 -2.27
C ILE A 73 -9.87 -11.55 -2.99
N LEU A 74 -9.60 -11.87 -4.27
CA LEU A 74 -10.46 -12.73 -5.06
C LEU A 74 -10.56 -14.15 -4.52
N LEU A 75 -9.47 -14.71 -3.99
CA LEU A 75 -9.42 -16.06 -3.45
C LEU A 75 -10.13 -16.19 -2.10
N PHE A 76 -10.05 -15.17 -1.23
CA PHE A 76 -10.43 -15.30 0.18
C PHE A 76 -11.60 -14.43 0.64
N LEU A 77 -11.85 -13.28 -0.02
CA LEU A 77 -12.82 -12.27 0.42
C LEU A 77 -14.00 -12.09 -0.54
N GLY A 78 -13.85 -12.50 -1.81
CA GLY A 78 -14.90 -12.43 -2.82
C GLY A 78 -14.87 -11.17 -3.67
N THR A 79 -15.99 -10.88 -4.33
CA THR A 79 -16.06 -9.90 -5.44
C THR A 79 -16.89 -8.65 -5.14
N GLN A 80 -17.16 -8.36 -3.87
CA GLN A 80 -17.97 -7.19 -3.49
C GLN A 80 -17.26 -5.88 -3.91
N PRO A 81 -17.93 -4.96 -4.64
CA PRO A 81 -17.29 -3.76 -5.17
C PRO A 81 -16.63 -2.88 -4.10
N ILE A 82 -17.24 -2.79 -2.91
CA ILE A 82 -16.72 -1.98 -1.81
C ILE A 82 -15.31 -2.38 -1.38
N ILE A 83 -14.98 -3.67 -1.48
CA ILE A 83 -13.65 -4.19 -1.13
C ILE A 83 -12.59 -3.62 -2.06
N PHE A 84 -12.86 -3.61 -3.38
CA PHE A 84 -11.93 -3.05 -4.37
C PHE A 84 -11.85 -1.53 -4.31
N ILE A 85 -12.97 -0.86 -4.00
CA ILE A 85 -12.97 0.60 -3.77
C ILE A 85 -12.07 0.92 -2.57
N ALA A 86 -12.25 0.22 -1.43
CA ALA A 86 -11.41 0.41 -0.26
C ALA A 86 -9.93 0.12 -0.56
N ALA A 87 -9.62 -0.98 -1.26
CA ALA A 87 -8.27 -1.32 -1.67
C ALA A 87 -7.64 -0.24 -2.56
N PHE A 88 -8.39 0.32 -3.52
CA PHE A 88 -7.94 1.42 -4.38
C PHE A 88 -7.60 2.66 -3.55
N PHE A 89 -8.48 3.06 -2.62
CA PHE A 89 -8.25 4.23 -1.78
C PHE A 89 -7.09 4.03 -0.81
N ALA A 90 -6.84 2.79 -0.34
CA ALA A 90 -5.68 2.51 0.48
C ALA A 90 -4.36 2.70 -0.27
N ILE A 91 -4.28 2.37 -1.56
CA ILE A 91 -3.04 2.55 -2.36
C ILE A 91 -2.97 3.91 -3.08
N LEU A 92 -4.00 4.74 -2.95
CA LEU A 92 -4.06 6.05 -3.58
C LEU A 92 -2.90 6.98 -3.18
N PRO A 93 -2.44 7.03 -1.90
CA PRO A 93 -1.28 7.82 -1.52
C PRO A 93 -0.02 7.47 -2.33
N ASP A 94 0.21 6.19 -2.61
CA ASP A 94 1.35 5.73 -3.42
C ASP A 94 1.20 6.09 -4.89
N ILE A 95 0.00 5.97 -5.44
CA ILE A 95 -0.30 6.40 -6.82
C ILE A 95 -0.03 7.90 -6.97
N MET A 96 -0.49 8.70 -6.01
CA MET A 96 -0.23 10.14 -5.98
C MET A 96 1.27 10.44 -5.85
N ASN A 97 1.99 9.68 -5.02
CA ASN A 97 3.43 9.80 -4.84
C ASN A 97 4.18 9.43 -6.13
N TYR A 98 3.78 8.37 -6.82
CA TYR A 98 4.32 7.98 -8.12
C TYR A 98 4.16 9.10 -9.16
N PHE A 99 2.97 9.68 -9.26
CA PHE A 99 2.73 10.80 -10.16
C PHE A 99 3.52 12.05 -9.78
N TYR A 100 3.74 12.30 -8.48
CA TYR A 100 4.62 13.37 -8.03
C TYR A 100 6.06 13.17 -8.53
N LEU A 101 6.61 11.95 -8.44
CA LEU A 101 7.97 11.66 -8.90
C LEU A 101 8.16 11.94 -10.40
N ILE A 102 7.10 11.78 -11.21
CA ILE A 102 7.14 12.02 -12.65
C ILE A 102 6.92 13.50 -12.98
N TYR A 103 5.83 14.09 -12.46
CA TYR A 103 5.32 15.40 -12.88
C TYR A 103 5.73 16.55 -11.96
N GLN A 104 6.12 16.27 -10.71
CA GLN A 104 6.59 17.25 -9.71
C GLN A 104 5.62 18.41 -9.46
N ASN A 105 4.31 18.13 -9.51
CA ASN A 105 3.26 19.13 -9.31
C ASN A 105 3.07 19.50 -7.81
N GLU A 106 2.76 20.77 -7.53
CA GLU A 106 2.59 21.30 -6.16
C GLU A 106 1.46 20.65 -5.36
N PHE A 107 0.35 20.28 -6.00
CA PHE A 107 -0.75 19.57 -5.31
C PHE A 107 -0.30 18.19 -4.82
N LEU A 108 0.42 17.46 -5.66
CA LEU A 108 0.93 16.14 -5.32
C LEU A 108 2.09 16.21 -4.31
N LYS A 109 2.80 17.34 -4.26
CA LYS A 109 3.86 17.61 -3.28
C LYS A 109 3.34 17.53 -1.85
N ILE A 110 2.11 18.00 -1.58
CA ILE A 110 1.51 17.94 -0.25
C ILE A 110 1.40 16.48 0.22
N ASN A 111 0.89 15.60 -0.65
CA ASN A 111 0.83 14.17 -0.36
C ASN A 111 2.23 13.58 -0.19
N HIS A 112 3.17 13.90 -1.08
CA HIS A 112 4.55 13.43 -0.99
C HIS A 112 5.22 13.80 0.34
N ASP A 113 5.13 15.07 0.74
CA ASP A 113 5.74 15.58 1.97
C ASP A 113 5.10 14.94 3.22
N LEU A 114 3.78 14.71 3.22
CA LEU A 114 3.10 13.98 4.29
C LEU A 114 3.53 12.52 4.34
N HIS A 115 3.55 11.86 3.19
CA HIS A 115 3.94 10.47 3.04
C HIS A 115 5.37 10.26 3.59
N GLU A 116 6.35 11.04 3.13
CA GLU A 116 7.74 10.96 3.60
C GLU A 116 7.90 11.26 5.10
N LYS A 117 7.10 12.17 5.67
CA LYS A 117 7.11 12.41 7.12
C LYS A 117 6.62 11.20 7.92
N ILE A 118 5.64 10.48 7.40
CA ILE A 118 5.04 9.31 8.06
C ILE A 118 5.98 8.10 7.99
N HIS A 119 6.79 8.01 6.93
CA HIS A 119 7.94 7.09 6.81
C HIS A 119 9.10 7.40 7.80
N PHE A 120 8.81 7.98 8.97
CA PHE A 120 9.79 8.38 9.98
C PHE A 120 10.71 7.22 10.41
N LEU A 121 10.17 6.01 10.55
CA LEU A 121 10.93 4.84 10.96
C LEU A 121 11.70 4.18 9.82
N LYS A 122 11.41 4.53 8.56
CA LYS A 122 12.04 3.96 7.36
C LYS A 122 13.56 4.12 7.37
N ASN A 123 14.06 5.28 7.81
CA ASN A 123 15.49 5.61 7.82
C ASN A 123 16.22 5.21 9.12
N LYS A 124 15.52 4.60 10.07
CA LYS A 124 16.13 4.10 11.31
C LYS A 124 16.81 2.74 11.05
N LYS A 125 17.92 2.48 11.76
CA LYS A 125 18.62 1.19 11.73
C LYS A 125 17.76 0.12 12.42
N ILE A 126 16.86 -0.47 11.65
CA ILE A 126 15.96 -1.55 12.06
C ILE A 126 16.25 -2.73 11.12
N SER A 127 16.45 -3.91 11.69
CA SER A 127 16.81 -5.10 10.91
C SER A 127 15.72 -5.46 9.90
N GLU A 128 16.14 -6.04 8.77
CA GLU A 128 15.22 -6.52 7.74
C GLU A 128 14.23 -7.55 8.28
N LEU A 129 14.66 -8.39 9.23
CA LEU A 129 13.78 -9.35 9.90
C LEU A 129 12.55 -8.65 10.50
N TRP A 130 12.74 -7.57 11.28
CA TRP A 130 11.63 -6.83 11.86
C TRP A 130 10.71 -6.19 10.81
N ARG A 131 11.29 -5.72 9.70
CA ARG A 131 10.54 -5.12 8.60
C ARG A 131 9.68 -6.13 7.83
N ILE A 132 10.16 -7.36 7.68
CA ILE A 132 9.39 -8.46 7.07
C ILE A 132 8.33 -8.96 8.05
N THR A 133 8.69 -9.10 9.32
CA THR A 133 7.77 -9.58 10.36
C THR A 133 6.57 -8.64 10.54
N SER A 134 6.76 -7.32 10.52
CA SER A 134 5.64 -6.36 10.63
C SER A 134 4.64 -6.50 9.48
N GLN A 135 5.13 -6.65 8.24
CA GLN A 135 4.31 -6.84 7.05
C GLN A 135 3.58 -8.20 7.08
N ALA A 136 4.29 -9.28 7.40
CA ALA A 136 3.72 -10.61 7.50
C ALA A 136 2.62 -10.67 8.58
N LEU A 137 2.86 -10.08 9.75
CA LEU A 137 1.87 -9.97 10.82
C LEU A 137 0.65 -9.17 10.38
N THR A 138 0.85 -8.06 9.66
CA THR A 138 -0.27 -7.26 9.11
C THR A 138 -1.17 -8.11 8.22
N ILE A 139 -0.58 -8.89 7.30
CA ILE A 139 -1.34 -9.79 6.43
C ILE A 139 -2.10 -10.84 7.26
N ILE A 140 -1.39 -11.53 8.17
CA ILE A 140 -1.99 -12.60 8.99
C ILE A 140 -3.14 -12.05 9.84
N ILE A 141 -2.93 -10.93 10.54
CA ILE A 141 -3.95 -10.30 11.38
C ILE A 141 -5.13 -9.86 10.53
N SER A 142 -4.90 -9.28 9.36
CA SER A 142 -5.99 -8.85 8.46
C SER A 142 -6.83 -10.05 8.01
N ILE A 143 -6.20 -11.17 7.64
CA ILE A 143 -6.87 -12.42 7.27
C ILE A 143 -7.67 -12.97 8.46
N ILE A 144 -7.09 -13.03 9.66
CA ILE A 144 -7.79 -13.50 10.86
C ILE A 144 -9.00 -12.61 11.14
N LEU A 145 -8.81 -11.29 11.10
CA LEU A 145 -9.89 -10.32 11.33
C LEU A 145 -11.04 -10.54 10.36
N ILE A 146 -10.80 -10.86 9.09
CA ILE A 146 -11.86 -11.14 8.12
C ILE A 146 -12.80 -12.26 8.59
N TYR A 147 -12.28 -13.32 9.20
CA TYR A 147 -13.06 -14.50 9.59
C TYR A 147 -13.60 -14.49 11.02
N LEU A 148 -13.17 -13.56 11.87
CA LEU A 148 -13.71 -13.35 13.23
C LEU A 148 -15.03 -12.57 13.23
#